data_AF-A0AAW4XEY6-F1
#
_entry.id   AF-A0AAW4XEY6-F1
#
_cell.length_a   1.000
_cell.length_b   1.000
_cell.length_c   1.000
_cell.angle_alpha   90.00
_cell.angle_beta   90.00
_cell.angle_gamma   90.00
#
_symmetry.space_group_name_H-M   'P 1'
#
loop_
_entity.id
_entity.type
_entity.pdbx_description
1 polymer ?
#
loop_
_entity_poly.entity_id
_entity_poly.type
_entity_poly.pdbx_seq_one_letter_code
_entity_poly.pdbx_strand_id
1 'polypeptide(L)'
;MDIAELLIIAEALEVTPVELLFPGLPDGEVEYLPGKTTSAWDALKRATGEISSPLQASDPDSPGFYLLVMRQLDELTHKAEELRGRLGQVNLRIDEARAAGDDSAIEAKQREKQRLSAELDQVDSYANTLRVSLASAGFTVRLLKARP
;
A
#
# COMPACT_ATOMS: atom_id res chain seq x y z
N MET A 1 -16.79 -0.19 -24.84
CA MET A 1 -15.85 -1.21 -24.40
C MET A 1 -16.03 -1.40 -22.91
N ASP A 2 -16.26 -2.63 -22.48
CA ASP A 2 -16.25 -2.98 -21.06
C ASP A 2 -14.89 -3.63 -20.68
N ILE A 3 -14.69 -3.88 -19.38
CA ILE A 3 -13.43 -4.44 -18.88
C ILE A 3 -13.24 -5.89 -19.36
N ALA A 4 -14.33 -6.68 -19.45
CA ALA A 4 -14.22 -8.07 -19.87
C ALA A 4 -13.81 -8.18 -21.34
N GLU A 5 -14.40 -7.34 -22.19
CA GLU A 5 -14.06 -7.21 -23.61
C GLU A 5 -12.60 -6.80 -23.80
N LEU A 6 -12.11 -5.81 -23.03
CA LEU A 6 -10.69 -5.42 -23.06
C LEU A 6 -9.77 -6.61 -22.74
N LEU A 7 -10.07 -7.35 -21.67
CA LEU A 7 -9.25 -8.49 -21.25
C LEU A 7 -9.27 -9.62 -22.29
N ILE A 8 -10.43 -9.90 -22.89
CA ILE A 8 -10.57 -10.93 -23.94
C ILE A 8 -9.79 -10.53 -25.19
N ILE A 9 -9.86 -9.26 -25.61
CA ILE A 9 -9.13 -8.78 -26.78
C ILE A 9 -7.62 -8.82 -26.52
N ALA A 10 -7.17 -8.41 -25.33
CA ALA A 10 -5.75 -8.47 -24.95
C ALA A 10 -5.21 -9.90 -25.04
N GLU A 11 -5.94 -10.87 -24.47
CA GLU A 11 -5.61 -12.28 -24.53
C GLU A 11 -5.58 -12.80 -25.98
N ALA A 12 -6.59 -12.47 -26.79
CA ALA A 12 -6.67 -12.88 -28.19
C ALA A 12 -5.53 -12.31 -29.06
N LEU A 13 -4.95 -11.17 -28.66
CA LEU A 13 -3.82 -10.53 -29.31
C LEU A 13 -2.47 -10.92 -28.70
N GLU A 14 -2.44 -11.80 -27.69
CA GLU A 14 -1.24 -12.18 -26.95
C GLU A 14 -0.46 -10.98 -26.38
N VAL A 15 -1.17 -9.93 -25.96
CA VAL A 15 -0.60 -8.73 -25.33
C VAL A 15 -1.19 -8.50 -23.94
N THR A 16 -0.50 -7.71 -23.11
CA THR A 16 -1.07 -7.30 -21.83
C THR A 16 -2.20 -6.27 -22.06
N PRO A 17 -3.23 -6.21 -21.21
CA PRO A 17 -4.27 -5.18 -21.29
C PRO A 17 -3.70 -3.76 -21.25
N VAL A 18 -2.57 -3.57 -20.56
CA VAL A 18 -1.86 -2.30 -20.48
C VAL A 18 -1.24 -1.91 -21.82
N GLU A 19 -0.55 -2.83 -22.49
CA GLU A 19 0.02 -2.59 -23.82
C GLU A 19 -1.09 -2.31 -24.86
N LEU A 20 -2.24 -2.97 -24.72
CA LEU A 20 -3.39 -2.74 -25.59
C LEU A 20 -3.99 -1.33 -25.43
N LEU A 21 -4.03 -0.81 -24.20
CA LEU A 21 -4.52 0.54 -23.91
C LEU A 21 -3.49 1.64 -24.22
N PHE A 22 -2.21 1.36 -24.02
CA PHE A 22 -1.11 2.31 -24.19
C PHE A 22 -0.04 1.70 -25.10
N PRO A 23 -0.28 1.64 -26.42
CA PRO A 23 0.63 0.96 -27.34
C PRO A 23 1.98 1.67 -27.45
N GLY A 24 3.04 0.86 -27.58
CA GLY A 24 4.39 1.38 -27.81
C GLY A 24 5.09 1.83 -26.53
N LEU A 25 4.76 1.23 -25.38
CA LEU A 25 5.46 1.52 -24.13
C LEU A 25 6.98 1.30 -24.26
N PRO A 26 7.80 2.12 -23.59
CA PRO A 26 7.42 3.31 -22.81
C PRO A 26 7.30 4.59 -23.66
N ASP A 27 7.88 4.62 -24.85
CA ASP A 27 8.21 5.86 -25.57
C ASP A 27 7.19 6.30 -26.65
N GLY A 28 6.22 5.44 -26.98
CA GLY A 28 5.18 5.72 -27.97
C GLY A 28 4.30 6.91 -27.55
N GLU A 29 3.72 7.61 -28.52
CA GLU A 29 2.77 8.70 -28.26
C GLU A 29 1.33 8.17 -28.33
N VAL A 30 0.51 8.50 -27.33
CA VAL A 30 -0.87 8.04 -27.23
C VAL A 30 -1.82 9.20 -26.91
N GLU A 31 -3.03 9.14 -27.45
CA GLU A 31 -4.11 10.04 -27.07
C GLU A 31 -4.84 9.46 -25.85
N TYR A 32 -4.64 10.06 -24.67
CA TYR A 32 -5.20 9.54 -23.41
C TYR A 32 -6.57 10.15 -23.07
N LEU A 33 -6.91 11.28 -23.69
CA LEU A 33 -8.22 11.93 -23.65
C LEU A 33 -8.45 12.62 -25.01
N PRO A 34 -9.70 12.89 -25.42
CA PRO A 34 -9.97 13.57 -26.69
C PRO A 34 -9.19 14.88 -26.83
N GLY A 35 -8.36 14.95 -27.87
CA GLY A 35 -7.48 16.07 -28.20
C GLY A 35 -6.24 16.21 -27.30
N LYS A 36 -5.92 15.23 -26.46
CA LYS A 36 -4.77 15.27 -25.53
C LYS A 36 -3.85 14.08 -25.74
N THR A 37 -2.64 14.36 -26.25
CA THR A 37 -1.58 13.37 -26.45
C THR A 37 -0.49 13.49 -25.38
N THR A 38 0.18 12.38 -25.07
CA THR A 38 1.34 12.30 -24.20
C THR A 38 2.08 10.98 -24.45
N SER A 39 3.23 10.77 -23.81
CA SER A 39 3.93 9.48 -23.91
C SER A 39 3.07 8.35 -23.31
N ALA A 40 3.19 7.14 -23.86
CA ALA A 40 2.49 5.95 -23.37
C ALA A 40 2.80 5.72 -21.89
N TRP A 41 4.02 6.02 -21.47
CA TRP A 41 4.44 5.97 -20.07
C TRP A 41 3.72 6.98 -19.17
N ASP A 42 3.58 8.23 -19.60
CA ASP A 42 2.87 9.25 -18.82
C ASP A 42 1.36 9.00 -18.80
N ALA A 43 0.80 8.46 -19.89
CA ALA A 43 -0.60 8.05 -19.94
C ALA A 43 -0.88 6.88 -18.98
N LEU A 44 0.00 5.87 -18.97
CA LEU A 44 -0.07 4.75 -18.03
C LEU A 44 0.00 5.24 -16.58
N LYS A 45 0.96 6.10 -16.23
CA LYS A 45 1.05 6.70 -14.90
C LYS A 45 -0.23 7.42 -14.48
N ARG A 46 -0.82 8.21 -15.38
CA ARG A 46 -2.12 8.86 -15.10
C ARG A 46 -3.23 7.84 -14.87
N ALA A 47 -3.29 6.78 -15.66
CA ALA A 47 -4.30 5.73 -15.55
C ALA A 47 -4.15 4.89 -14.26
N THR A 48 -2.92 4.66 -13.80
CA THR A 48 -2.64 3.99 -12.50
C THR A 48 -2.73 4.94 -11.31
N GLY A 49 -2.97 6.24 -11.55
CA GLY A 49 -2.99 7.27 -10.53
C GLY A 49 -1.61 7.62 -9.95
N GLU A 50 -0.54 7.19 -10.61
CA GLU A 50 0.82 7.68 -10.38
C GLU A 50 0.90 9.14 -10.86
N ILE A 51 0.58 10.07 -9.96
CA ILE A 51 0.57 11.50 -10.28
C ILE A 51 2.01 11.98 -10.49
N SER A 52 2.25 12.70 -11.58
CA SER A 52 3.56 13.29 -11.91
C SER A 52 4.04 14.35 -10.91
N SER A 53 3.22 14.73 -9.91
CA SER A 53 3.59 15.68 -8.85
C SER A 53 2.99 15.28 -7.49
N PRO A 54 3.83 15.02 -6.47
CA PRO A 54 3.39 14.79 -5.09
C PRO A 54 2.55 15.94 -4.52
N LEU A 55 2.74 17.17 -5.03
CA LEU A 55 2.01 18.35 -4.58
C LEU A 55 0.54 18.36 -5.02
N GLN A 56 0.21 17.72 -6.16
CA GLN A 56 -1.17 17.56 -6.64
C GLN A 56 -1.87 16.33 -6.04
N ALA A 57 -1.12 15.39 -5.47
CA ALA A 57 -1.66 14.18 -4.85
C ALA A 57 -2.18 14.39 -3.42
N SER A 58 -1.82 15.52 -2.80
CA SER A 58 -2.21 15.86 -1.41
C SER A 58 -3.54 16.61 -1.31
N ASP A 59 -4.12 17.02 -2.44
CA ASP A 59 -5.44 17.67 -2.49
C ASP A 59 -6.54 16.61 -2.42
N PRO A 60 -7.43 16.61 -1.41
CA PRO A 60 -8.53 15.64 -1.27
C PRO A 60 -9.47 15.56 -2.48
N ASP A 61 -9.55 16.63 -3.29
CA ASP A 61 -10.39 16.69 -4.49
C ASP A 61 -9.66 16.21 -5.75
N SER A 62 -8.37 15.84 -5.64
CA SER A 62 -7.55 15.36 -6.74
C SER A 62 -7.89 13.90 -7.11
N PRO A 63 -7.97 13.56 -8.42
CA PRO A 63 -8.25 12.20 -8.88
C PRO A 63 -7.32 11.11 -8.32
N GLY A 64 -6.07 11.46 -7.95
CA GLY A 64 -5.09 10.49 -7.43
C GLY A 64 -4.94 10.48 -5.91
N PHE A 65 -5.67 11.33 -5.17
CA PHE A 65 -5.56 11.41 -3.71
C PHE A 65 -5.85 10.07 -3.03
N TYR A 66 -6.97 9.43 -3.38
CA TYR A 66 -7.35 8.17 -2.74
C TYR A 66 -6.42 7.00 -3.09
N LEU A 67 -5.82 7.01 -4.29
CA LEU A 67 -4.81 6.02 -4.66
C LEU A 67 -3.52 6.20 -3.85
N LEU A 68 -3.12 7.45 -3.58
CA LEU A 68 -2.02 7.73 -2.64
C LEU A 68 -2.33 7.21 -1.24
N VAL A 69 -3.54 7.46 -0.73
CA VAL A 69 -3.98 6.97 0.58
C VAL A 69 -4.00 5.45 0.64
N MET A 70 -4.46 4.77 -0.43
CA MET A 70 -4.46 3.31 -0.52
C MET A 70 -3.04 2.74 -0.53
N ARG A 71 -2.11 3.35 -1.29
CA ARG A 71 -0.70 2.96 -1.30
C ARG A 71 -0.06 3.13 0.08
N GLN A 72 -0.31 4.26 0.72
CA GLN A 72 0.19 4.50 2.08
C GLN A 72 -0.37 3.47 3.07
N LEU A 73 -1.64 3.09 2.92
CA LEU A 73 -2.25 2.04 3.72
C LEU A 73 -1.61 0.66 3.49
N ASP A 74 -1.24 0.34 2.27
CA ASP A 74 -0.51 -0.89 1.91
C ASP A 74 0.88 -0.92 2.58
N GLU A 75 1.64 0.18 2.46
CA GLU A 75 2.95 0.34 3.11
C GLU A 75 2.86 0.17 4.63
N LEU A 76 1.84 0.77 5.28
CA LEU A 76 1.60 0.60 6.71
C LEU A 76 1.21 -0.84 7.07
N THR A 77 0.45 -1.52 6.21
CA THR A 77 0.03 -2.91 6.42
C THR A 77 1.25 -3.83 6.38
N HIS A 78 2.11 -3.66 5.38
CA HIS A 78 3.40 -4.38 5.31
C HIS A 78 4.30 -4.09 6.51
N LYS A 79 4.42 -2.82 6.92
CA LYS A 79 5.20 -2.45 8.11
C LYS A 79 4.64 -3.11 9.39
N ALA A 80 3.32 -3.18 9.54
CA ALA A 80 2.70 -3.83 10.68
C ALA A 80 2.99 -5.33 10.72
N GLU A 81 2.97 -6.01 9.57
CA GLU A 81 3.35 -7.42 9.46
C GLU A 81 4.82 -7.66 9.83
N GLU A 82 5.72 -6.81 9.37
CA GLU A 82 7.14 -6.87 9.73
C GLU A 82 7.34 -6.73 11.25
N LEU A 83 6.71 -5.72 11.87
CA LEU A 83 6.80 -5.49 13.31
C LEU A 83 6.21 -6.66 14.12
N ARG A 84 5.11 -7.26 13.66
CA ARG A 84 4.53 -8.47 14.29
C ARG A 84 5.48 -9.66 14.19
N GLY A 85 6.11 -9.86 13.04
CA GLY A 85 7.13 -10.89 12.86
C GLY A 85 8.30 -10.71 13.83
N ARG A 86 8.81 -9.48 13.96
CA ARG A 86 9.88 -9.13 14.91
C ARG A 86 9.48 -9.33 16.36
N LEU A 87 8.25 -8.95 16.75
CA LEU A 87 7.72 -9.22 18.08
C LEU A 87 7.65 -10.72 18.37
N GLY A 88 7.26 -11.54 17.39
CA GLY A 88 7.30 -12.99 17.48
C GLY A 88 8.71 -13.52 17.80
N GLN A 89 9.72 -13.03 17.09
CA GLN A 89 11.13 -13.40 17.33
C GLN A 89 11.63 -12.96 18.72
N VAL A 90 11.26 -11.76 19.17
CA VAL A 90 11.66 -11.27 20.50
C VAL A 90 11.01 -12.10 21.61
N ASN A 91 9.75 -12.52 21.45
CA ASN A 91 9.11 -13.40 22.42
C ASN A 91 9.83 -14.75 22.54
N LEU A 92 10.19 -15.38 21.41
CA LEU A 92 10.95 -16.63 21.43
C LEU A 92 12.28 -16.47 22.19
N ARG A 93 13.00 -15.37 21.95
CA ARG A 93 14.25 -15.07 22.65
C ARG A 93 14.07 -14.81 24.15
N ILE A 94 12.93 -14.22 24.55
CA ILE A 94 12.59 -14.08 25.97
C ILE A 94 12.39 -15.45 26.61
N ASP A 95 11.70 -16.36 25.92
CA ASP A 95 11.46 -17.72 26.42
C ASP A 95 12.77 -18.52 26.52
N GLU A 96 13.68 -18.38 25.55
CA GLU A 96 15.05 -18.95 25.59
C GLU A 96 15.86 -18.40 26.76
N ALA A 97 15.90 -17.08 26.96
CA ALA A 97 16.60 -16.45 28.07
C ALA A 97 16.04 -16.86 29.43
N ARG A 98 14.71 -17.03 29.52
CA ARG A 98 14.02 -17.54 30.71
C ARG A 98 14.41 -18.99 31.00
N ALA A 99 14.52 -19.83 29.99
CA ALA A 99 14.98 -21.21 30.16
C ALA A 99 16.45 -21.28 30.62
N ALA A 100 17.28 -20.32 30.19
CA ALA A 100 18.68 -20.19 30.60
C ALA A 100 18.89 -19.53 31.98
N GLY A 101 17.85 -18.89 32.55
CA GLY A 101 17.96 -18.14 33.80
C GLY A 101 18.75 -16.83 33.69
N ASP A 102 18.83 -16.24 32.51
CA ASP A 102 19.55 -14.97 32.26
C ASP A 102 18.59 -13.77 32.39
N ASP A 103 18.43 -13.29 33.63
CA ASP A 103 17.54 -12.17 33.94
C ASP A 103 17.93 -10.86 33.22
N SER A 104 19.23 -10.65 32.95
CA SER A 104 19.70 -9.45 32.23
C SER A 104 19.26 -9.48 30.77
N ALA A 105 19.36 -10.64 30.11
CA ALA A 105 18.86 -10.83 28.76
C ALA A 105 17.34 -10.70 28.69
N ILE A 106 16.61 -11.21 29.68
CA ILE A 106 15.14 -11.08 29.76
C ILE A 106 14.73 -9.60 29.81
N GLU A 107 15.32 -8.80 30.72
CA GLU A 107 15.00 -7.37 30.85
C GLU A 107 15.34 -6.58 29.57
N ALA A 108 16.48 -6.88 28.94
CA ALA A 108 16.87 -6.25 27.69
C ALA A 108 15.86 -6.54 26.57
N LYS A 109 15.42 -7.81 26.43
CA LYS A 109 14.43 -8.21 25.41
C LYS A 109 13.03 -7.72 25.73
N GLN A 110 12.65 -7.58 27.00
CA GLN A 110 11.38 -6.96 27.38
C GLN A 110 11.33 -5.48 27.00
N ARG A 111 12.42 -4.73 27.17
CA ARG A 111 12.50 -3.34 26.68
C ARG A 111 12.38 -3.25 25.15
N GLU A 112 13.06 -4.15 24.44
CA GLU A 112 12.96 -4.25 22.97
C GLU A 112 11.51 -4.55 22.54
N LYS A 113 10.86 -5.52 23.19
CA LYS A 113 9.45 -5.88 22.96
C LYS A 113 8.52 -4.68 23.19
N GLN A 114 8.69 -3.96 24.30
CA GLN A 114 7.86 -2.80 24.63
C GLN A 114 7.98 -1.71 23.55
N ARG A 115 9.20 -1.43 23.07
CA ARG A 115 9.43 -0.48 21.98
C ARG A 115 8.74 -0.91 20.68
N LEU A 116 8.91 -2.16 20.26
CA LEU A 116 8.30 -2.69 19.04
C LEU A 116 6.77 -2.73 19.12
N SER A 117 6.22 -3.04 20.29
CA SER A 117 4.77 -3.00 20.52
C SER A 117 4.22 -1.58 20.37
N ALA A 118 4.87 -0.59 20.99
CA ALA A 118 4.46 0.80 20.88
C ALA A 118 4.51 1.31 19.42
N GLU A 119 5.53 0.91 18.65
CA GLU A 119 5.61 1.24 17.22
C GLU A 119 4.49 0.57 16.41
N LEU A 120 4.19 -0.70 16.70
CA LEU A 120 3.09 -1.41 16.05
C LEU A 120 1.74 -0.74 16.34
N ASP A 121 1.50 -0.33 17.58
CA ASP A 121 0.25 0.35 17.96
C ASP A 121 0.11 1.70 17.24
N GLN A 122 1.21 2.45 17.06
CA GLN A 122 1.22 3.68 16.26
C GLN A 122 0.89 3.42 14.79
N VAL A 123 1.50 2.39 14.19
CA VAL A 123 1.25 2.01 12.78
C VAL A 123 -0.20 1.57 12.59
N ASP A 124 -0.72 0.71 13.47
CA ASP A 124 -2.09 0.21 13.41
C ASP A 124 -3.11 1.34 13.60
N SER A 125 -2.84 2.27 14.53
CA SER A 125 -3.67 3.47 14.75
C SER A 125 -3.74 4.35 13.50
N TYR A 126 -2.58 4.67 12.91
CA TYR A 126 -2.52 5.52 11.74
C TYR A 126 -3.17 4.85 10.51
N ALA A 127 -2.92 3.56 10.31
CA ALA A 127 -3.59 2.78 9.28
C ALA A 127 -5.11 2.81 9.47
N ASN A 128 -5.61 2.71 10.70
CA ASN A 128 -7.04 2.81 10.98
C ASN A 128 -7.62 4.20 10.63
N THR A 129 -6.89 5.28 10.90
CA THR A 129 -7.30 6.64 10.47
C THR A 129 -7.45 6.73 8.96
N LEU A 130 -6.50 6.18 8.19
CA LEU A 130 -6.59 6.16 6.72
C LEU A 130 -7.78 5.32 6.24
N ARG A 131 -8.03 4.16 6.86
CA ARG A 131 -9.20 3.32 6.54
C ARG A 131 -10.52 4.04 6.80
N VAL A 132 -10.63 4.80 7.89
CA VAL A 132 -11.82 5.62 8.20
C VAL A 132 -12.01 6.73 7.17
N SER A 133 -10.93 7.40 6.76
CA SER A 133 -10.99 8.42 5.71
C SER A 133 -11.49 7.82 4.38
N LEU A 134 -10.92 6.69 3.95
CA LEU A 134 -11.38 5.98 2.76
C LEU A 134 -12.85 5.54 2.86
N ALA A 135 -13.27 5.02 4.01
CA ALA A 135 -14.67 4.63 4.23
C ALA A 135 -15.62 5.83 4.14
N SER A 136 -15.23 6.98 4.69
CA SER A 136 -16.02 8.21 4.61
C SER A 136 -16.15 8.74 3.17
N ALA A 137 -15.19 8.44 2.31
CA ALA A 137 -15.22 8.73 0.88
C ALA A 137 -15.97 7.69 0.04
N GLY A 138 -16.57 6.67 0.67
CA GLY A 138 -17.38 5.65 0.01
C GLY A 138 -16.62 4.41 -0.45
N PHE A 139 -15.32 4.28 -0.13
CA PHE A 139 -14.57 3.07 -0.44
C PHE A 139 -14.90 1.93 0.53
N THR A 140 -14.92 0.70 0.02
CA THR A 140 -15.10 -0.49 0.86
C THR A 140 -13.76 -0.88 1.50
N VAL A 141 -13.64 -0.71 2.81
CA VAL A 141 -12.41 -1.00 3.55
C VAL A 141 -12.70 -1.82 4.80
N ARG A 142 -11.87 -2.84 5.07
CA ARG A 142 -11.97 -3.64 6.29
C ARG A 142 -11.38 -2.86 7.47
N LEU A 143 -12.24 -2.33 8.34
CA LEU A 143 -11.81 -1.69 9.58
C LEU A 143 -11.20 -2.74 10.53
N LEU A 144 -10.04 -2.42 11.11
CA LEU A 144 -9.46 -3.23 12.16
C LEU A 144 -10.25 -2.96 13.46
N LYS A 145 -10.66 -4.00 14.16
CA LYS A 145 -11.21 -3.82 15.52
C LYS A 145 -10.08 -3.28 16.40
N ALA A 146 -10.37 -2.25 17.19
CA ALA A 146 -9.46 -1.79 18.24
C ALA A 146 -9.10 -2.99 19.13
N ARG A 147 -7.80 -3.17 19.42
CA ARG A 147 -7.38 -4.09 20.47
C ARG A 147 -7.98 -3.59 21.79
N PRO A 148 -8.55 -4.48 22.62
CA PRO A 148 -9.04 -4.13 23.95
C PRO A 148 -7.91 -3.71 24.89
#